data_AF-A0A523XXN0-F1
#
_entry.id   AF-A0A523XXN0-F1
#
_cell.length_a   1.000
_cell.length_b   1.000
_cell.length_c   1.000
_cell.angle_alpha   90.00
_cell.angle_beta   90.00
_cell.angle_gamma   90.00
#
_symmetry.space_group_name_H-M   'P 1'
#
loop_
_entity.id
_entity.type
_entity.pdbx_description
1 polymer ?
#
loop_
_entity_poly.entity_id
_entity_poly.type
_entity_poly.pdbx_seq_one_letter_code
_entity_poly.pdbx_strand_id
1 'polypeptide(L)'
;MSARPATGGPSATSTIQRETNWKLSTDRNEEGMAVSVQSIVILPNNCRGCRSCQLACSFARHGVFNPSKSVIVMERDVETEHMAPVILPRSCDLCGGDPACVKACPYEAMVGNTNPSEYKILIEA
;
A
#
# COMPACT_ATOMS: atom_id res chain seq x y z
N MET A 1 27.06 8.85 -54.52
CA MET A 1 25.76 8.80 -53.84
C MET A 1 25.76 7.57 -52.95
N SER A 2 25.68 7.57 -51.63
CA SER A 2 25.90 8.53 -50.56
C SER A 2 26.12 7.62 -49.33
N ALA A 3 27.15 7.89 -48.54
CA ALA A 3 27.33 7.25 -47.23
C ALA A 3 26.34 7.83 -46.20
N ARG A 4 26.01 7.04 -45.16
CA ARG A 4 25.84 7.37 -43.71
C ARG A 4 24.89 6.34 -43.00
N PRO A 5 24.89 6.18 -41.66
CA PRO A 5 25.81 5.32 -40.90
C PRO A 5 25.08 4.40 -39.88
N ALA A 6 25.85 3.68 -39.05
CA ALA A 6 25.39 2.87 -37.93
C ALA A 6 24.81 3.69 -36.75
N THR A 7 23.69 3.24 -36.20
CA THR A 7 23.18 3.52 -34.84
C THR A 7 22.39 2.25 -34.45
N GLY A 8 22.88 1.36 -33.60
CA GLY A 8 23.07 1.54 -32.16
C GLY A 8 22.11 0.56 -31.47
N GLY A 9 22.64 -0.40 -30.70
CA GLY A 9 21.86 -1.36 -29.93
C GLY A 9 21.05 -0.70 -28.80
N PRO A 10 20.33 -1.49 -27.99
CA PRO A 10 21.05 -2.35 -27.06
C PRO A 10 20.56 -3.80 -26.99
N SER A 11 21.55 -4.66 -26.80
CA SER A 11 21.43 -5.98 -26.19
C SER A 11 21.14 -5.82 -24.71
N ALA A 12 20.08 -6.45 -24.20
CA ALA A 12 19.90 -6.69 -22.77
C ALA A 12 18.88 -7.83 -22.56
N THR A 13 19.44 -9.02 -22.41
CA THR A 13 19.02 -10.15 -21.57
C THR A 13 17.66 -10.02 -20.87
N SER A 14 16.72 -10.88 -21.22
CA SER A 14 15.46 -11.11 -20.49
C SER A 14 15.73 -11.79 -19.14
N THR A 15 16.25 -11.04 -18.18
CA THR A 15 16.14 -11.42 -16.77
C THR A 15 14.93 -10.69 -16.24
N ILE A 16 13.89 -11.43 -15.91
CA ILE A 16 12.75 -10.96 -15.14
C ILE A 16 13.31 -10.38 -13.84
N GLN A 17 13.50 -9.07 -13.79
CA GLN A 17 13.81 -8.34 -12.58
C GLN A 17 12.54 -8.40 -11.73
N ARG A 18 12.44 -9.41 -10.86
CA ARG A 18 11.59 -9.34 -9.66
C ARG A 18 12.23 -8.30 -8.74
N GLU A 19 12.05 -7.04 -9.06
CA GLU A 19 12.33 -5.97 -8.13
C GLU A 19 11.32 -6.12 -6.98
N THR A 20 11.77 -6.69 -5.86
CA THR A 20 11.13 -6.49 -4.57
C THR A 20 11.32 -5.02 -4.17
N ASN A 21 10.63 -4.14 -4.89
CA ASN A 21 10.70 -2.70 -4.72
C ASN A 21 9.77 -2.26 -3.57
N TRP A 22 10.03 -2.82 -2.37
CA TRP A 22 9.32 -2.46 -1.15
C TRP A 22 9.94 -1.26 -0.44
N LYS A 23 11.03 -0.71 -1.00
CA LYS A 23 11.80 0.38 -0.38
C LYS A 23 11.70 1.65 -1.22
N LEU A 24 11.33 2.71 -0.49
CA LEU A 24 11.24 4.13 -0.87
C LEU A 24 9.94 4.56 -1.52
N SER A 25 8.96 4.91 -0.68
CA SER A 25 8.02 6.01 -0.98
C SER A 25 8.85 7.28 -1.18
N THR A 26 9.14 7.60 -2.44
CA THR A 26 9.62 8.92 -2.87
C THR A 26 8.46 9.87 -3.18
N ASP A 27 7.29 9.63 -2.60
CA ASP A 27 6.14 10.52 -2.71
C ASP A 27 6.48 11.81 -1.94
N ARG A 28 7.16 12.71 -2.66
CA ARG A 28 7.39 14.09 -2.26
C ARG A 28 6.24 14.91 -2.82
N ASN A 29 5.67 15.81 -2.03
CA ASN A 29 4.72 16.79 -2.57
C ASN A 29 5.44 17.71 -3.58
N GLU A 30 4.69 18.58 -4.26
CA GLU A 30 5.24 19.54 -5.25
C GLU A 30 6.34 20.44 -4.67
N GLU A 31 6.39 20.57 -3.34
CA GLU A 31 7.34 21.36 -2.56
C GLU A 31 8.57 20.54 -2.08
N GLY A 32 8.66 19.25 -2.43
CA GLY A 32 9.81 18.40 -2.13
C GLY A 32 9.81 17.80 -0.71
N MET A 33 8.72 17.94 0.06
CA MET A 33 8.61 17.45 1.43
C MET A 33 8.15 15.97 1.47
N ALA A 34 8.75 15.18 2.35
CA ALA A 34 8.36 13.79 2.58
C ALA A 34 6.91 13.73 3.09
N VAL A 35 6.04 13.11 2.31
CA VAL A 35 4.61 13.01 2.64
C VAL A 35 4.42 11.86 3.65
N SER A 36 4.01 12.20 4.88
CA SER A 36 3.75 11.23 5.96
C SER A 36 2.26 10.98 6.13
N VAL A 37 1.85 9.71 6.10
CA VAL A 37 0.46 9.31 6.35
C VAL A 37 0.11 9.50 7.83
N GLN A 38 -0.98 10.21 8.09
CA GLN A 38 -1.47 10.54 9.43
C GLN A 38 -2.68 9.71 9.85
N SER A 39 -3.45 9.19 8.88
CA SER A 39 -4.54 8.24 9.14
C SER A 39 -4.75 7.31 7.94
N ILE A 40 -5.41 6.17 8.17
CA ILE A 40 -5.77 5.24 7.10
C ILE A 40 -7.29 5.22 7.00
N VAL A 41 -7.80 5.44 5.79
CA VAL A 41 -9.21 5.24 5.45
C VAL A 41 -9.38 3.87 4.83
N ILE A 42 -10.42 3.15 5.24
CA ILE A 42 -10.74 1.81 4.75
C ILE A 42 -11.96 1.92 3.84
N LEU A 43 -11.87 1.34 2.66
CA LEU A 43 -12.94 1.26 1.66
C LEU A 43 -13.44 -0.19 1.58
N PRO A 44 -14.50 -0.56 2.33
CA PRO A 44 -14.96 -1.94 2.44
C PRO A 44 -15.31 -2.58 1.10
N ASN A 45 -15.93 -1.80 0.20
CA ASN A 45 -16.38 -2.26 -1.13
C ASN A 45 -15.23 -2.70 -2.04
N ASN A 46 -14.03 -2.15 -1.82
CA ASN A 46 -12.83 -2.48 -2.57
C ASN A 46 -12.10 -3.71 -1.99
N CYS A 47 -12.47 -4.16 -0.79
CA CYS A 47 -11.79 -5.27 -0.17
C CYS A 47 -12.19 -6.61 -0.81
N ARG A 48 -11.18 -7.41 -1.20
CA ARG A 48 -11.36 -8.76 -1.77
C ARG A 48 -10.96 -9.89 -0.82
N GLY A 49 -10.67 -9.56 0.45
CA GLY A 49 -10.31 -10.56 1.46
C GLY A 49 -8.98 -11.30 1.21
N CYS A 50 -8.09 -10.79 0.34
CA CYS A 50 -6.84 -11.46 -0.05
C CYS A 50 -5.77 -11.53 1.06
N ARG A 51 -5.96 -10.81 2.18
CA ARG A 51 -5.07 -10.77 3.36
C ARG A 51 -3.65 -10.23 3.11
N SER A 52 -3.37 -9.62 1.96
CA SER A 52 -2.07 -8.98 1.68
C SER A 52 -1.68 -7.94 2.73
N CYS A 53 -2.66 -7.17 3.24
CA CYS A 53 -2.45 -6.19 4.29
C CYS A 53 -2.03 -6.81 5.63
N GLN A 54 -2.59 -7.96 6.00
CA GLN A 54 -2.22 -8.67 7.22
C GLN A 54 -0.79 -9.18 7.13
N LEU A 55 -0.42 -9.77 5.99
CA LEU A 55 0.94 -10.25 5.73
C LEU A 55 1.94 -9.10 5.74
N ALA A 56 1.66 -8.01 5.02
CA ALA A 56 2.51 -6.82 4.98
C ALA A 56 2.72 -6.22 6.38
N CYS A 57 1.64 -6.11 7.17
CA CYS A 57 1.71 -5.61 8.54
C CYS A 57 2.55 -6.54 9.44
N SER A 58 2.31 -7.86 9.39
CA SER A 58 3.08 -8.82 10.20
C SER A 58 4.57 -8.82 9.86
N PHE A 59 4.89 -8.65 8.58
CA PHE A 59 6.27 -8.57 8.12
C PHE A 59 6.93 -7.25 8.52
N ALA A 60 6.25 -6.11 8.29
CA ALA A 60 6.77 -4.79 8.63
C ALA A 60 7.07 -4.63 10.13
N ARG A 61 6.25 -5.25 10.99
CA ARG A 61 6.38 -5.11 12.46
C ARG A 61 7.25 -6.18 13.11
N HIS A 62 7.13 -7.42 12.64
CA HIS A 62 7.68 -8.58 13.32
C HIS A 62 8.65 -9.39 12.44
N GLY A 63 8.84 -9.01 11.18
CA GLY A 63 9.72 -9.70 10.24
C GLY A 63 9.23 -11.09 9.83
N VAL A 64 7.94 -11.41 10.04
CA VAL A 64 7.37 -12.74 9.78
C VAL A 64 6.12 -12.65 8.93
N PHE A 65 5.92 -13.63 8.04
CA PHE A 65 4.71 -13.76 7.24
C PHE A 65 3.66 -14.58 8.00
N ASN A 66 2.98 -13.93 8.95
CA ASN A 66 1.95 -14.58 9.75
C ASN A 66 0.78 -13.61 10.01
N PRO A 67 -0.37 -13.82 9.35
CA PRO A 67 -1.55 -12.96 9.52
C PRO A 67 -2.01 -12.81 10.97
N SER A 68 -1.86 -13.84 11.81
CA SER A 68 -2.23 -13.80 13.23
C SER A 68 -1.32 -12.89 14.08
N LYS A 69 -0.15 -12.49 13.56
CA LYS A 69 0.72 -11.48 14.17
C LYS A 69 0.48 -10.07 13.61
N SER A 70 -0.50 -9.90 12.73
CA SER A 70 -0.90 -8.58 12.26
C SER A 70 -1.72 -7.85 13.33
N VAL A 71 -1.63 -6.51 13.36
CA VAL A 71 -2.62 -5.69 14.08
C VAL A 71 -3.91 -5.45 13.28
N ILE A 72 -3.93 -5.91 12.04
CA ILE A 72 -5.09 -5.86 11.15
C ILE A 72 -5.83 -7.18 11.28
N VAL A 73 -7.09 -7.12 11.66
CA VAL A 73 -8.00 -8.26 11.67
C VAL A 73 -8.96 -8.14 10.50
N MET A 74 -9.36 -9.27 9.91
CA MET A 74 -10.41 -9.26 8.88
C MET A 74 -11.73 -9.52 9.59
N GLU A 75 -12.60 -8.52 9.57
CA GLU A 75 -13.95 -8.65 10.11
C GLU A 75 -14.94 -8.83 8.97
N ARG A 76 -16.00 -9.58 9.26
CA ARG A 76 -17.14 -9.74 8.37
C ARG A 76 -18.28 -8.97 8.97
N ASP A 77 -18.81 -8.04 8.19
CA ASP A 77 -20.05 -7.37 8.51
C ASP A 77 -21.20 -8.33 8.17
N VAL A 78 -22.07 -8.61 9.16
CA VAL A 78 -23.14 -9.62 9.04
C VAL A 78 -24.35 -9.06 8.28
N GLU A 79 -24.48 -7.74 8.19
CA GLU A 79 -25.60 -7.09 7.51
C GLU A 79 -25.33 -6.99 6.01
N THR A 80 -24.11 -6.58 5.67
CA THR A 80 -23.71 -6.39 4.28
C THR A 80 -23.03 -7.64 3.70
N GLU A 81 -22.70 -8.65 4.50
CA GLU A 81 -21.90 -9.83 4.12
C GLU A 81 -20.53 -9.44 3.49
N HIS A 82 -20.08 -8.20 3.69
CA HIS A 82 -18.80 -7.71 3.19
C HIS A 82 -17.70 -7.99 4.21
N MET A 83 -16.55 -8.42 3.70
CA MET A 83 -15.34 -8.60 4.50
C MET A 83 -14.44 -7.39 4.33
N ALA A 84 -14.01 -6.78 5.42
CA ALA A 84 -13.10 -5.63 5.40
C ALA A 84 -12.02 -5.74 6.49
N PRO A 85 -10.84 -5.14 6.27
CA PRO A 85 -9.83 -5.05 7.32
C PRO A 85 -10.31 -4.08 8.40
N VAL A 86 -10.01 -4.39 9.65
CA VAL A 86 -10.14 -3.51 10.82
C VAL A 86 -8.77 -3.38 11.45
N ILE A 87 -8.33 -2.14 11.64
CA ILE A 87 -7.02 -1.82 12.22
C ILE A 87 -7.22 -1.51 13.69
N LEU A 88 -6.53 -2.23 14.58
CA LEU A 88 -6.56 -1.97 16.01
C LEU A 88 -5.80 -0.67 16.35
N PRO A 89 -6.49 0.46 16.65
CA PRO A 89 -5.84 1.78 16.65
C PRO A 89 -4.78 1.92 17.76
N ARG A 90 -5.02 1.32 18.93
CA ARG A 90 -4.07 1.35 20.05
C ARG A 90 -2.78 0.59 19.79
N SER A 91 -2.78 -0.30 18.80
CA SER A 91 -1.63 -1.11 18.47
C SER A 91 -0.94 -0.65 17.20
N CYS A 92 -1.55 0.21 16.37
CA CYS A 92 -1.00 0.68 15.11
C CYS A 92 -0.24 2.00 15.27
N ASP A 93 0.97 2.07 14.72
CA ASP A 93 1.85 3.25 14.70
C ASP A 93 1.99 3.84 13.27
N LEU A 94 1.14 3.38 12.34
CA LEU A 94 1.17 3.74 10.92
C LEU A 94 2.53 3.50 10.24
N CYS A 95 3.35 2.58 10.77
CA CYS A 95 4.72 2.35 10.29
C CYS A 95 5.55 3.64 10.22
N GLY A 96 5.36 4.56 11.17
CA GLY A 96 6.06 5.84 11.21
C GLY A 96 5.64 6.81 10.10
N GLY A 97 4.42 6.67 9.57
CA GLY A 97 3.89 7.51 8.49
C GLY A 97 4.05 6.89 7.09
N ASP A 98 4.56 5.67 6.99
CA ASP A 98 4.72 4.94 5.73
C ASP A 98 4.07 3.54 5.76
N PRO A 99 2.74 3.46 5.84
CA PRO A 99 2.02 2.23 6.15
C PRO A 99 2.18 1.16 5.05
N ALA A 100 2.84 0.06 5.40
CA ALA A 100 3.05 -1.07 4.50
C ALA A 100 1.75 -1.73 4.01
N CYS A 101 0.69 -1.71 4.82
CA CYS A 101 -0.60 -2.29 4.46
C CYS A 101 -1.32 -1.54 3.34
N VAL A 102 -1.18 -0.21 3.26
CA VAL A 102 -1.73 0.62 2.17
C VAL A 102 -1.05 0.24 0.86
N LYS A 103 0.29 0.23 0.84
CA LYS A 103 1.10 -0.14 -0.34
C LYS A 103 0.87 -1.57 -0.81
N ALA A 104 0.60 -2.48 0.11
CA ALA A 104 0.41 -3.90 -0.20
C ALA A 104 -0.98 -4.25 -0.71
N CYS A 105 -1.94 -3.31 -0.71
CA CYS A 105 -3.29 -3.58 -1.17
C CYS A 105 -3.41 -3.33 -2.69
N PRO A 106 -3.51 -4.38 -3.53
CA PRO A 106 -3.63 -4.21 -4.98
C PRO A 106 -5.02 -3.73 -5.42
N TYR A 107 -5.98 -3.63 -4.49
CA TYR A 107 -7.35 -3.23 -4.74
C TYR A 107 -7.68 -1.88 -4.12
N GLU A 108 -6.70 -1.17 -3.56
CA GLU A 108 -6.89 0.17 -3.00
C GLU A 108 -7.99 0.21 -1.92
N ALA A 109 -8.15 -0.87 -1.15
CA ALA A 109 -9.12 -0.95 -0.06
C ALA A 109 -8.67 -0.19 1.20
N MET A 110 -7.42 0.29 1.23
CA MET A 110 -6.87 1.13 2.29
C MET A 110 -6.13 2.29 1.64
N VAL A 111 -6.44 3.50 2.08
CA VAL A 111 -5.83 4.74 1.56
C VAL A 111 -5.19 5.48 2.73
N GLY A 112 -3.93 5.87 2.57
CA GLY A 112 -3.25 6.74 3.53
C GLY A 112 -3.69 8.19 3.33
N ASN A 113 -4.24 8.81 4.36
CA ASN A 113 -4.52 10.24 4.37
C ASN A 113 -3.37 10.98 5.04
N THR A 114 -2.88 12.03 4.37
CA THR A 114 -1.73 12.84 4.76
C THR A 114 -2.15 14.22 5.27
N ASN A 115 -3.43 14.58 5.09
CA ASN A 115 -4.04 15.84 5.52
C ASN A 115 -5.24 15.58 6.45
N PRO A 116 -5.11 15.76 7.78
CA PRO A 116 -6.20 15.53 8.72
C PRO A 116 -7.35 16.55 8.55
N SER A 117 -7.11 17.70 7.93
CA SER A 117 -8.13 18.72 7.63
C SER A 117 -9.02 18.38 6.43
N GLU A 118 -8.67 17.38 5.63
CA GLU A 118 -9.43 16.90 4.48
C GLU A 118 -10.15 15.58 4.76
N TYR A 119 -10.68 15.40 5.98
CA TYR A 119 -11.65 14.33 6.25
C TYR A 119 -12.99 14.65 5.54
N LYS A 120 -12.98 14.89 4.23
CA LYS A 120 -14.20 15.02 3.45
C LYS A 120 -14.77 13.62 3.28
N ILE A 121 -15.41 13.13 4.34
CA ILE A 121 -16.50 12.16 4.39
C ILE A 121 -16.45 11.20 3.20
N LEU A 122 -15.58 10.19 3.25
CA LEU A 122 -15.66 9.02 2.38
C LEU A 122 -16.73 8.04 2.91
N ILE A 123 -17.90 8.60 3.27
CA ILE A 123 -19.15 7.86 3.48
C ILE A 123 -20.07 8.32 2.34
N GLU A 124 -19.72 7.95 1.11
CA GLU A 124 -20.74 7.91 0.07
C GLU A 124 -21.40 6.54 0.15
N ALA A 125 -22.65 6.58 0.60
CA ALA A 125 -23.62 5.49 0.52
C ALA A 125 -24.02 5.22 -0.94
#